data_AF-A0A0L0LI16-F1
#
_entry.id   AF-A0A0L0LI16-F1
#
_cell.length_a   1.000
_cell.length_b   1.000
_cell.length_c   1.000
_cell.angle_alpha   90.00
_cell.angle_beta   90.00
_cell.angle_gamma   90.00
#
_symmetry.space_group_name_H-M   'P 1'
#
loop_
_entity.id
_entity.type
_entity.pdbx_description
1 polymer ?
#
loop_
_entity_poly.entity_id
_entity_poly.type
_entity_poly.pdbx_seq_one_letter_code
_entity_poly.pdbx_strand_id
1 'polypeptide(L)' 'MDPVLEARLTTLEQKIDAVYVSTEKTRKYFMWTMIISIVLFVLPLIGAALLVPTFLSSYTSSIDALTL' A
#
# COMPACT_ATOMS: atom_id res chain seq x y z
N MET A 1 27.57 -22.53 -36.56
CA MET A 1 26.72 -21.54 -35.88
C MET A 1 27.38 -20.19 -36.08
N ASP A 2 26.65 -19.16 -36.51
CA ASP A 2 27.21 -17.83 -36.82
C ASP A 2 27.43 -17.06 -35.50
N PRO A 3 28.67 -16.63 -35.14
CA PRO A 3 28.99 -16.05 -33.83
C PRO A 3 28.19 -14.79 -33.48
N VAL A 4 27.71 -14.05 -34.47
CA VAL A 4 26.84 -12.88 -34.27
C VAL A 4 25.47 -13.29 -33.72
N LEU A 5 24.97 -14.44 -34.14
CA LEU A 5 23.65 -14.95 -33.72
C LEU A 5 23.69 -15.42 -32.27
N GLU A 6 24.76 -16.11 -31.86
CA GLU A 6 24.97 -16.55 -30.47
C GLU A 6 25.01 -15.36 -29.50
N ALA A 7 25.78 -14.31 -29.83
CA ALA A 7 25.84 -13.10 -29.00
C ALA A 7 24.47 -12.40 -28.87
N ARG A 8 23.65 -12.41 -29.93
CA ARG A 8 22.29 -11.87 -29.91
C ARG A 8 21.37 -12.71 -29.01
N LEU A 9 21.51 -14.03 -29.03
CA LEU A 9 20.72 -14.93 -28.18
C LEU A 9 21.07 -14.74 -26.70
N THR A 10 22.37 -14.70 -26.35
CA THR A 10 22.81 -14.47 -24.97
C THR A 10 22.34 -13.12 -24.43
N THR A 11 22.37 -12.06 -25.25
CA THR A 11 21.88 -10.74 -24.83
C THR A 11 20.36 -10.69 -24.66
N LEU A 12 19.60 -11.51 -25.41
CA LEU A 12 18.16 -11.64 -25.23
C LEU A 12 17.82 -12.41 -23.95
N GLU A 13 18.51 -13.53 -23.68
CA GLU A 13 18.34 -14.30 -22.44
C GLU A 13 18.59 -13.44 -21.20
N GLN A 14 19.67 -12.66 -21.18
CA GLN A 14 19.98 -11.74 -20.09
C GLN A 14 18.87 -10.70 -19.84
N LYS A 15 18.26 -10.18 -20.91
CA LYS A 15 17.15 -9.23 -20.79
C LYS A 15 15.90 -9.89 -20.25
N ILE A 16 15.61 -11.12 -20.68
CA ILE A 16 14.46 -11.90 -20.20
C ILE A 16 14.60 -12.19 -18.71
N ASP A 17 15.78 -12.62 -18.26
CA ASP A 17 16.05 -12.85 -16.84
C ASP A 17 15.91 -11.57 -16.01
N ALA A 18 16.46 -10.46 -16.50
CA ALA A 18 16.33 -9.17 -15.83
C ALA A 18 14.87 -8.73 -15.70
N VAL A 19 14.06 -8.94 -16.75
CA VAL A 19 12.62 -8.66 -16.73
C VAL A 19 11.92 -9.57 -15.73
N TYR A 20 12.17 -10.87 -15.76
CA TYR A 20 11.57 -11.83 -14.84
C TYR A 20 11.82 -11.44 -13.36
N VAL A 21 13.08 -11.14 -13.01
CA VAL A 21 13.46 -10.69 -11.67
C VAL A 21 12.77 -9.37 -11.31
N SER A 22 12.65 -8.43 -12.25
CA SER A 22 11.96 -7.15 -12.01
C SER A 22 10.46 -7.33 -11.78
N THR A 23 9.82 -8.24 -12.52
CA THR A 23 8.39 -8.53 -12.39
C THR A 23 8.08 -9.21 -11.06
N GLU A 24 8.96 -10.11 -10.59
CA GLU A 24 8.77 -10.80 -9.32
C GLU A 24 8.91 -9.84 -8.13
N LYS A 25 9.90 -8.93 -8.20
CA LYS A 25 10.04 -7.85 -7.21
C LYS A 25 8.83 -6.92 -7.22
N THR A 26 8.33 -6.55 -8.40
CA THR A 26 7.14 -5.70 -8.55
C THR A 26 5.91 -6.37 -7.95
N ARG A 27 5.70 -7.67 -8.18
CA ARG A 27 4.60 -8.43 -7.57
C ARG A 27 4.66 -8.36 -6.04
N LYS A 28 5.84 -8.57 -5.46
CA LYS A 28 6.04 -8.52 -4.01
C LYS A 28 5.78 -7.12 -3.44
N TYR A 29 6.32 -6.07 -4.07
CA TYR A 29 6.10 -4.70 -3.63
C TYR A 29 4.67 -4.25 -3.81
N PHE A 30 4.03 -4.58 -4.94
CA PHE A 30 2.63 -4.26 -5.21
C PHE A 30 1.69 -4.80 -4.12
N MET A 31 1.93 -6.03 -3.66
CA MET A 31 1.15 -6.63 -2.59
C MET A 31 1.28 -5.84 -1.29
N TRP A 32 2.50 -5.47 -0.91
CA TRP A 32 2.73 -4.65 0.29
C TRP A 32 2.20 -3.23 0.16
N THR A 33 2.33 -2.59 -1.00
CA THR A 33 1.79 -1.25 -1.24
C THR A 33 0.28 -1.24 -1.17
N MET A 34 -0.40 -2.30 -1.63
CA MET A 34 -1.85 -2.44 -1.51
C MET A 34 -2.29 -2.52 -0.05
N ILE A 35 -1.62 -3.34 0.75
CA ILE A 35 -1.90 -3.44 2.19
C ILE A 35 -1.67 -2.10 2.89
N ILE A 36 -0.54 -1.45 2.63
CA ILE A 36 -0.22 -0.14 3.21
C ILE A 36 -1.26 0.91 2.81
N SER A 37 -1.66 0.94 1.54
CA SER A 37 -2.69 1.85 1.04
C SER A 37 -4.02 1.65 1.76
N ILE A 38 -4.43 0.39 1.97
CA ILE A 38 -5.65 0.07 2.71
C ILE A 38 -5.53 0.51 4.15
N VAL A 39 -4.42 0.19 4.83
CA VAL A 39 -4.20 0.60 6.23
C VAL A 39 -4.23 2.12 6.37
N LEU A 40 -3.55 2.87 5.48
CA LEU A 40 -3.53 4.33 5.49
C LEU A 40 -4.91 4.96 5.31
N PHE A 41 -5.83 4.31 4.60
CA PHE A 41 -7.20 4.81 4.42
C PHE A 41 -8.15 4.34 5.51
N VAL A 42 -8.11 3.04 5.83
CA VAL A 42 -9.07 2.39 6.72
C VAL A 42 -8.77 2.72 8.18
N LEU A 43 -7.50 2.80 8.58
CA LEU A 43 -7.13 3.06 9.97
C LEU A 43 -7.60 4.45 10.45
N PRO A 44 -7.43 5.55 9.67
CA PRO A 44 -8.02 6.84 10.04
C PRO A 44 -9.55 6.84 10.06
N LEU A 45 -10.20 6.11 9.15
CA LEU A 45 -11.67 6.04 9.13
C LEU A 45 -12.22 5.32 10.37
N ILE A 46 -11.59 4.21 10.77
CA ILE A 46 -11.94 3.51 12.02
C ILE A 46 -11.65 4.41 13.22
N GLY A 47 -10.49 5.08 13.23
CA GLY A 47 -10.15 6.04 14.27
C GLY A 47 -11.21 7.13 14.40
N ALA A 48 -11.58 7.78 13.30
CA ALA A 48 -12.62 8.81 13.28
C ALA A 48 -13.96 8.26 13.78
N ALA A 49 -14.39 7.07 13.35
CA ALA A 49 -15.65 6.47 13.78
C ALA A 49 -15.72 6.21 15.29
N LEU A 50 -14.57 5.98 15.95
CA LEU A 50 -14.49 5.75 17.40
C LEU A 50 -14.25 7.04 18.20
N LEU A 51 -13.40 7.94 17.70
CA LEU A 51 -13.04 9.19 18.35
C LEU A 51 -14.18 10.22 18.28
N VAL A 52 -14.83 10.38 17.13
CA VAL A 52 -15.90 11.37 16.95
C VAL A 52 -17.04 11.24 17.99
N PRO A 53 -17.65 10.06 18.23
CA PRO A 53 -18.74 9.95 19.20
C PRO A 53 -18.29 10.20 20.66
N THR A 54 -17.06 9.79 21.01
CA THR A 54 -16.52 9.99 22.36
C THR A 54 -16.18 11.45 22.64
N PHE A 55 -15.70 12.17 21.63
CA PHE A 55 -15.54 13.62 21.71
C PHE A 55 -16.90 14.33 21.83
N LEU A 56 -17.88 13.97 20.99
CA LEU A 56 -19.22 14.56 21.03
C LEU A 56 -19.90 14.35 22.39
N SER A 57 -19.84 13.15 22.96
CA SER A 57 -20.45 12.86 24.26
C SER A 57 -19.86 13.71 25.39
N SER A 58 -18.54 13.93 25.37
CA SER A 58 -17.84 14.76 26.36
C SER A 58 -18.28 16.23 26.31
N TYR A 59 -18.46 16.76 25.09
CA TYR A 59 -18.96 18.13 24.91
C TYR A 59 -20.43 18.26 25.31
N THR A 60 -21.29 17.31 24.93
CA THR A 60 -22.71 17.33 25.34
C THR A 60 -22.87 17.25 26.85
N SER A 61 -22.08 16.40 27.53
CA SER A 61 -22.13 16.32 29.01
C SER A 61 -21.68 17.61 29.69
N SER A 62 -20.69 18.30 29.12
CA SER A 62 -20.22 19.58 29.66
C SER A 62 -21.24 20.70 29.46
N ILE A 63 -21.93 20.71 28.32
CA ILE A 63 -23.02 21.65 28.04
C ILE A 63 -24.21 21.39 28.96
N ASP A 64 -24.63 20.14 29.12
CA ASP A 64 -25.72 19.76 30.02
C ASP A 64 -25.44 20.22 31.46
N ALA A 65 -24.20 20.05 31.94
CA ALA A 65 -23.77 20.48 33.27
C ALA A 65 -23.72 22.00 33.46
N LEU A 66 -23.63 22.79 32.38
CA LEU A 66 -23.69 24.26 32.44
C LEU A 66 -25.12 24.80 32.33
N THR A 67 -26.06 23.99 31.84
CA THR A 67 -27.47 24.35 31.68
C THR A 67 -28.38 23.91 32.83
N LEU A 68 -27.86 23.09 33.75
CA LEU A 68 -28.47 22.66 35.02
C LEU A 68 -27.97 23.52 36.19
#